data_AF-T0GEK7-F1
#
_entry.id   AF-T0GEK7-F1
#
_cell.length_a   1.000
_cell.length_b   1.000
_cell.length_c   1.000
_cell.angle_alpha   90.00
_cell.angle_beta   90.00
_cell.angle_gamma   90.00
#
_symmetry.space_group_name_H-M   'P 1'
#
loop_
_entity.id
_entity.type
_entity.pdbx_description
1 polymer ?
#
loop_
_entity_poly.entity_id
_entity_poly.type
_entity_poly.pdbx_seq_one_letter_code
_entity_poly.pdbx_strand_id
1 'polypeptide(L)'
;MITVRKLTNFWETLDMLTDMGMPAISWRGGHPGEWEVVRPLLVNTGRRAASVDCPSGAGEFCPRKVIELSGGRMIAECQDIPAVCDTLEVTLADIQMQRVDRAKFAAMICDTLNLTPAQQKPLPGGLFAIGSRGVVAGRSVTVFGLFQGGSQPERGLAVFDLLQEVAQPQLLLVPTAHTLSEDQKRHLARIGTEYRALDDALLADDAHNVCAAAVVTDLLAKMENAISQSLQSPASELLWQLPPDATWPKMKIVFQSDEVINITYGGDTKRFEPAQLGMTKANSGKPTNQWVMLKAIAIGRGTIPFPSEAKLQKQKQALSKKLIAAFGIKDDPIEVRDGSYVALYVTNADGLKQGRQGAHQRNFVDDD
;
A
#
# COMPACT_ATOMS: atom_id res chain seq x y z
N MET A 1 11.04 -29.11 15.14
CA MET A 1 11.22 -28.74 13.72
C MET A 1 9.81 -28.49 13.21
N ILE A 2 9.48 -27.25 12.84
CA ILE A 2 8.13 -26.93 12.33
C ILE A 2 8.08 -27.43 10.90
N THR A 3 7.13 -28.30 10.58
CA THR A 3 6.94 -28.73 9.19
C THR A 3 6.11 -27.66 8.49
N VAL A 4 6.51 -27.33 7.26
CA VAL A 4 5.81 -26.35 6.43
C VAL A 4 5.38 -27.02 5.13
N ARG A 5 4.20 -26.64 4.63
CA ARG A 5 3.63 -27.16 3.39
C ARG A 5 3.20 -26.04 2.46
N LYS A 6 3.18 -26.35 1.16
CA LYS A 6 2.59 -25.47 0.14
C LYS A 6 1.06 -25.50 0.21
N LEU A 7 0.45 -24.43 -0.28
CA LEU A 7 -1.01 -24.27 -0.45
C LEU A 7 -1.39 -24.35 -1.93
N THR A 8 -0.81 -25.31 -2.65
CA THR A 8 -0.83 -25.37 -4.11
C THR A 8 -2.25 -25.36 -4.66
N ASN A 9 -3.17 -26.16 -4.08
CA ASN A 9 -4.52 -26.28 -4.63
C ASN A 9 -5.25 -24.94 -4.55
N PHE A 10 -5.14 -24.24 -3.41
CA PHE A 10 -5.72 -22.92 -3.20
C PHE A 10 -5.25 -21.92 -4.26
N TRP A 11 -3.94 -21.85 -4.52
CA TRP A 11 -3.39 -20.92 -5.49
C TRP A 11 -3.83 -21.21 -6.93
N GLU A 12 -3.79 -22.48 -7.35
CA GLU A 12 -4.29 -22.90 -8.66
C GLU A 12 -5.79 -22.59 -8.82
N THR A 13 -6.56 -22.72 -7.73
CA THR A 13 -7.98 -22.37 -7.74
C THR A 13 -8.19 -20.87 -7.94
N LEU A 14 -7.35 -20.00 -7.36
CA LEU A 14 -7.43 -18.55 -7.62
C LEU A 14 -7.06 -18.19 -9.07
N ASP A 15 -6.20 -18.96 -9.73
CA ASP A 15 -5.91 -18.76 -11.16
C ASP A 15 -7.10 -19.10 -12.07
N MET A 16 -7.92 -20.06 -11.65
CA MET A 16 -9.10 -20.48 -12.41
C MET A 16 -10.33 -19.63 -12.09
N LEU A 17 -10.45 -19.16 -10.84
CA LEU A 17 -11.63 -18.48 -10.34
C LEU A 17 -11.78 -17.07 -10.88
N THR A 18 -12.98 -16.75 -11.36
CA THR A 18 -13.39 -15.35 -11.50
C THR A 18 -13.72 -14.74 -10.14
N ASP A 19 -13.85 -13.41 -10.09
CA ASP A 19 -14.29 -12.69 -8.88
C ASP A 19 -15.70 -13.08 -8.38
N MET A 20 -16.44 -13.91 -9.12
CA MET A 20 -17.77 -14.42 -8.76
C MET A 20 -17.72 -15.51 -7.68
N GLY A 21 -16.55 -16.08 -7.41
CA GLY A 21 -16.36 -17.12 -6.40
C GLY A 21 -16.90 -18.49 -6.79
N MET A 22 -16.98 -19.40 -5.82
CA MET A 22 -17.52 -20.75 -5.96
C MET A 22 -18.36 -21.15 -4.74
N PRO A 23 -19.20 -22.21 -4.82
CA PRO A 23 -19.99 -22.67 -3.69
C PRO A 23 -19.11 -23.11 -2.52
N ALA A 24 -19.56 -22.93 -1.28
CA ALA A 24 -18.81 -23.32 -0.07
C ALA A 24 -18.47 -24.82 -0.03
N ILE A 25 -19.30 -25.67 -0.63
CA ILE A 25 -19.00 -27.10 -0.77
C ILE A 25 -17.83 -27.37 -1.74
N SER A 26 -17.72 -26.61 -2.84
CA SER A 26 -16.59 -26.70 -3.76
C SER A 26 -15.29 -26.24 -3.11
N TRP A 27 -15.33 -25.14 -2.35
CA TRP A 27 -14.18 -24.70 -1.56
C TRP A 27 -13.71 -25.76 -0.55
N ARG A 28 -14.62 -26.41 0.19
CA ARG A 28 -14.23 -27.47 1.12
C ARG A 28 -13.71 -28.73 0.42
N GLY A 29 -14.38 -29.14 -0.66
CA GLY A 29 -14.06 -30.36 -1.38
C GLY A 29 -12.74 -30.29 -2.17
N GLY A 30 -12.42 -29.12 -2.74
CA GLY A 30 -11.18 -28.91 -3.50
C GLY A 30 -9.93 -28.71 -2.63
N HIS A 31 -10.11 -28.32 -1.37
CA HIS A 31 -9.02 -27.91 -0.47
C HIS A 31 -9.02 -28.63 0.89
N PRO A 32 -9.30 -29.95 1.00
CA PRO A 32 -9.48 -30.60 2.30
C PRO A 32 -8.24 -30.50 3.20
N GLY A 33 -7.03 -30.56 2.61
CA GLY A 33 -5.77 -30.39 3.34
C GLY A 33 -5.48 -28.94 3.74
N GLU A 34 -6.03 -27.96 3.03
CA GLU A 34 -5.71 -26.53 3.16
C GLU A 34 -6.86 -25.73 3.80
N TRP A 35 -8.00 -26.39 4.08
CA TRP A 35 -9.26 -25.74 4.39
C TRP A 35 -9.21 -24.81 5.61
N GLU A 36 -8.51 -25.20 6.67
CA GLU A 36 -8.40 -24.35 7.87
C GLU A 36 -7.63 -23.05 7.60
N VAL A 37 -6.74 -23.03 6.60
CA VAL A 37 -6.04 -21.82 6.15
C VAL A 37 -6.93 -20.97 5.24
N VAL A 38 -7.70 -21.61 4.36
CA VAL A 38 -8.51 -20.94 3.34
C VAL A 38 -9.79 -20.35 3.91
N ARG A 39 -10.51 -21.08 4.75
CA ARG A 39 -11.85 -20.70 5.28
C ARG A 39 -11.90 -19.28 5.86
N PRO A 40 -10.94 -18.82 6.68
CA PRO A 40 -10.98 -17.48 7.27
C PRO A 40 -10.91 -16.36 6.22
N LEU A 41 -10.29 -16.64 5.06
CA LEU A 41 -10.07 -15.70 3.96
C LEU A 41 -11.29 -15.55 3.05
N LEU A 42 -12.34 -16.36 3.25
CA LEU A 42 -13.54 -16.34 2.43
C LEU A 42 -14.61 -15.41 3.01
N VAL A 43 -15.44 -14.86 2.11
CA VAL A 43 -16.64 -14.08 2.44
C VAL A 43 -17.81 -14.51 1.56
N ASN A 44 -18.99 -14.57 2.18
CA ASN A 44 -20.24 -14.84 1.47
C ASN A 44 -20.56 -13.70 0.51
N THR A 45 -20.96 -14.04 -0.73
CA THR A 45 -21.39 -13.07 -1.74
C THR A 45 -22.88 -12.71 -1.64
N GLY A 46 -23.64 -13.43 -0.79
CA GLY A 46 -25.10 -13.36 -0.72
C GLY A 46 -25.83 -14.12 -1.83
N ARG A 47 -25.11 -14.70 -2.80
CA ARG A 47 -25.68 -15.51 -3.89
C ARG A 47 -25.70 -16.99 -3.52
N ARG A 48 -26.61 -17.73 -4.14
CA ARG A 48 -26.70 -19.19 -4.06
C ARG A 48 -26.32 -19.80 -5.40
N ALA A 49 -25.62 -20.90 -5.37
CA ALA A 49 -25.28 -21.66 -6.55
C ALA A 49 -26.51 -22.40 -7.06
N ALA A 50 -26.75 -22.34 -8.37
CA ALA A 50 -27.75 -23.17 -9.04
C ALA A 50 -27.21 -24.57 -9.38
N SER A 51 -25.90 -24.77 -9.24
CA SER A 51 -25.21 -26.02 -9.50
C SER A 51 -23.96 -26.16 -8.62
N VAL A 52 -23.50 -27.38 -8.40
CA VAL A 52 -22.26 -27.70 -7.66
C VAL A 52 -21.42 -28.70 -8.45
N ASP A 53 -20.11 -28.64 -8.27
CA ASP A 53 -19.17 -29.51 -9.00
C ASP A 53 -19.41 -30.99 -8.66
N CYS A 54 -19.24 -31.86 -9.65
CA CYS A 54 -19.39 -33.29 -9.45
C CYS A 54 -18.07 -33.91 -8.95
N PRO A 55 -18.11 -34.71 -7.86
CA PRO A 55 -16.93 -35.45 -7.37
C PRO A 55 -16.38 -36.49 -8.37
N SER A 56 -17.20 -36.99 -9.28
CA SER A 56 -16.87 -38.13 -10.17
C SER A 56 -16.00 -37.74 -11.38
N GLY A 57 -15.69 -36.45 -11.58
CA GLY A 57 -15.06 -35.96 -12.79
C GLY A 57 -16.05 -35.73 -13.93
N ALA A 58 -15.72 -34.80 -14.83
CA ALA A 58 -16.62 -34.19 -15.81
C ALA A 58 -17.24 -35.18 -16.82
N GLY A 59 -18.56 -35.35 -16.74
CA GLY A 59 -19.41 -35.75 -17.87
C GLY A 59 -19.85 -34.53 -18.71
N GLU A 60 -20.44 -34.76 -19.88
CA GLU A 60 -20.89 -33.73 -20.83
C GLU A 60 -21.95 -32.78 -20.23
N PHE A 61 -22.71 -33.24 -19.21
CA PHE A 61 -23.74 -32.46 -18.52
C PHE A 61 -23.40 -32.17 -17.04
N CYS A 62 -22.12 -32.14 -16.69
CA CYS A 62 -21.62 -31.72 -15.39
C CYS A 62 -21.35 -30.21 -15.39
N PRO A 63 -21.85 -29.38 -14.44
CA PRO A 63 -22.06 -29.64 -13.00
C PRO A 63 -23.46 -30.15 -12.58
N ARG A 64 -23.58 -30.68 -11.35
CA ARG A 64 -24.86 -31.14 -10.76
C ARG A 64 -25.81 -29.97 -10.49
N LYS A 65 -27.09 -30.12 -10.81
CA LYS A 65 -28.10 -29.06 -10.61
C LYS A 65 -28.64 -29.10 -9.18
N VAL A 66 -28.68 -27.94 -8.52
CA VAL A 66 -29.30 -27.79 -7.20
C VAL A 66 -30.81 -27.68 -7.35
N ILE A 67 -31.55 -28.51 -6.61
CA ILE A 67 -33.01 -28.58 -6.62
C ILE A 67 -33.51 -28.43 -5.18
N GLU A 68 -34.43 -27.50 -4.97
CA GLU A 68 -35.15 -27.33 -3.71
C GLU A 68 -36.42 -28.19 -3.74
N LEU A 69 -36.51 -29.12 -2.79
CA LEU A 69 -37.63 -30.04 -2.62
C LEU A 69 -38.66 -29.46 -1.63
N SER A 70 -39.84 -30.07 -1.57
CA SER A 70 -40.86 -29.75 -0.57
C SER A 70 -40.30 -29.87 0.85
N GLY A 71 -40.61 -28.90 1.71
CA GLY A 71 -40.15 -28.87 3.10
C GLY A 71 -38.74 -28.27 3.30
N GLY A 72 -38.19 -27.57 2.30
CA GLY A 72 -36.93 -26.84 2.41
C GLY A 72 -35.66 -27.71 2.36
N ARG A 73 -35.81 -29.00 2.04
CA ARG A 73 -34.69 -29.89 1.72
C ARG A 73 -34.12 -29.53 0.36
N MET A 74 -32.81 -29.63 0.19
CA MET A 74 -32.18 -29.41 -1.11
C MET A 74 -31.25 -30.58 -1.46
N ILE A 75 -31.20 -30.85 -2.76
CA ILE A 75 -30.35 -31.89 -3.34
C ILE A 75 -29.58 -31.33 -4.54
N ALA A 76 -28.46 -31.94 -4.89
CA ALA A 76 -27.72 -31.72 -6.12
C ALA A 76 -27.77 -32.99 -6.98
N GLU A 77 -28.45 -32.90 -8.12
CA GLU A 77 -28.75 -34.03 -9.01
C GLU A 77 -27.83 -34.06 -10.25
N CYS A 78 -27.38 -35.25 -10.62
CA CYS A 78 -26.64 -35.49 -11.86
C CYS A 78 -27.53 -35.18 -13.08
N GLN A 79 -27.02 -34.45 -14.07
CA GLN A 79 -27.78 -34.13 -15.28
C GLN A 79 -27.43 -35.03 -16.48
N ASP A 80 -26.49 -35.98 -16.33
CA ASP A 80 -26.19 -36.97 -17.37
C ASP A 80 -27.32 -37.98 -17.53
N ILE A 81 -27.51 -38.48 -18.76
CA ILE A 81 -28.51 -39.51 -19.09
C ILE A 81 -27.79 -40.69 -19.75
N PRO A 82 -27.70 -41.87 -19.08
CA PRO A 82 -28.13 -42.14 -17.71
C PRO A 82 -27.27 -41.43 -16.66
N ALA A 83 -27.81 -41.24 -15.45
CA ALA A 83 -27.07 -40.60 -14.36
C ALA A 83 -25.80 -41.41 -14.03
N VAL A 84 -24.65 -40.71 -14.05
CA VAL A 84 -23.33 -41.32 -13.83
C VAL A 84 -22.91 -41.24 -12.36
N CYS A 85 -23.61 -40.45 -11.54
CA CYS A 85 -23.29 -40.28 -10.13
C CYS A 85 -24.53 -40.06 -9.25
N ASP A 86 -24.39 -40.41 -7.97
CA ASP A 86 -25.49 -40.32 -7.00
C ASP A 86 -25.91 -38.88 -6.69
N THR A 87 -27.18 -38.73 -6.34
CA THR A 87 -27.74 -37.48 -5.81
C THR A 87 -27.06 -37.14 -4.48
N LEU A 88 -26.65 -35.88 -4.33
CA LEU A 88 -26.02 -35.38 -3.11
C LEU A 88 -27.00 -34.52 -2.32
N GLU A 89 -27.19 -34.80 -1.04
CA GLU A 89 -27.92 -33.86 -0.16
C GLU A 89 -27.05 -32.62 0.09
N VAL A 90 -27.64 -31.43 -0.04
CA VAL A 90 -26.95 -30.16 0.16
C VAL A 90 -27.75 -29.25 1.09
N THR A 91 -27.04 -28.46 1.88
CA THR A 91 -27.62 -27.46 2.77
C THR A 91 -27.54 -26.06 2.16
N LEU A 92 -28.23 -25.09 2.77
CA LEU A 92 -28.14 -23.69 2.33
C LEU A 92 -26.71 -23.16 2.46
N ALA A 93 -25.98 -23.61 3.49
CA ALA A 93 -24.59 -23.23 3.69
C ALA A 93 -23.68 -23.80 2.59
N ASP A 94 -23.94 -25.01 2.10
CA ASP A 94 -23.13 -25.68 1.08
C ASP A 94 -23.16 -24.95 -0.26
N ILE A 95 -24.34 -24.42 -0.62
CA ILE A 95 -24.57 -23.73 -1.90
C ILE A 95 -24.36 -22.21 -1.82
N GLN A 96 -23.97 -21.67 -0.65
CA GLN A 96 -23.61 -20.25 -0.55
C GLN A 96 -22.36 -19.97 -1.37
N MET A 97 -22.47 -19.03 -2.30
CA MET A 97 -21.35 -18.58 -3.12
C MET A 97 -20.40 -17.75 -2.26
N GLN A 98 -19.14 -18.20 -2.19
CA GLN A 98 -18.07 -17.57 -1.43
C GLN A 98 -16.94 -17.15 -2.37
N ARG A 99 -16.33 -16.00 -2.06
CA ARG A 99 -15.14 -15.50 -2.76
C ARG A 99 -14.07 -15.13 -1.74
N VAL A 100 -12.84 -14.93 -2.22
CA VAL A 100 -11.78 -14.39 -1.39
C VAL A 100 -12.12 -12.96 -0.98
N ASP A 101 -12.01 -12.70 0.32
CA ASP A 101 -12.05 -11.37 0.89
C ASP A 101 -10.66 -10.74 0.74
N ARG A 102 -10.51 -9.85 -0.25
CA ARG A 102 -9.23 -9.19 -0.54
C ARG A 102 -8.70 -8.38 0.65
N ALA A 103 -9.56 -7.86 1.53
CA ALA A 103 -9.11 -7.11 2.70
C ALA A 103 -8.52 -8.04 3.75
N LYS A 104 -9.18 -9.17 4.05
CA LYS A 104 -8.63 -10.20 4.95
C LYS A 104 -7.37 -10.83 4.37
N PHE A 105 -7.36 -11.08 3.07
CA PHE A 105 -6.18 -11.58 2.37
C PHE A 105 -5.01 -10.61 2.49
N ALA A 106 -5.21 -9.33 2.16
CA ALA A 106 -4.18 -8.29 2.30
C ALA A 106 -3.68 -8.18 3.75
N ALA A 107 -4.58 -8.23 4.75
CA ALA A 107 -4.19 -8.21 6.16
C ALA A 107 -3.31 -9.41 6.53
N MET A 108 -3.68 -10.61 6.10
CA MET A 108 -2.87 -11.81 6.31
C MET A 108 -1.46 -11.65 5.70
N ILE A 109 -1.37 -11.14 4.47
CA ILE A 109 -0.06 -10.88 3.83
C ILE A 109 0.74 -9.83 4.60
N CYS A 110 0.09 -8.76 5.07
CA CYS A 110 0.74 -7.72 5.86
C CYS A 110 1.34 -8.28 7.15
N ASP A 111 0.60 -9.13 7.86
CA ASP A 111 1.08 -9.77 9.09
C ASP A 111 2.24 -10.73 8.78
N THR A 112 2.10 -11.57 7.74
CA THR A 112 3.12 -12.56 7.37
C THR A 112 4.42 -11.92 6.85
N LEU A 113 4.34 -10.80 6.11
CA LEU A 113 5.49 -10.13 5.51
C LEU A 113 5.96 -8.88 6.27
N ASN A 114 5.36 -8.59 7.43
CA ASN A 114 5.61 -7.41 8.25
C ASN A 114 5.49 -6.10 7.45
N LEU A 115 4.34 -5.91 6.80
CA LEU A 115 4.02 -4.73 5.99
C LEU A 115 3.07 -3.82 6.75
N THR A 116 3.19 -2.51 6.51
CA THR A 116 2.16 -1.54 6.87
C THR A 116 0.97 -1.70 5.90
N PRO A 117 -0.27 -1.92 6.39
CA PRO A 117 -1.42 -2.11 5.53
C PRO A 117 -1.72 -0.91 4.63
N ALA A 118 -2.04 -1.18 3.38
CA ALA A 118 -2.52 -0.15 2.45
C ALA A 118 -4.01 0.13 2.69
N GLN A 119 -4.42 1.38 2.43
CA GLN A 119 -5.84 1.71 2.36
C GLN A 119 -6.46 0.96 1.18
N GLN A 120 -7.47 0.15 1.46
CA GLN A 120 -8.17 -0.61 0.45
C GLN A 120 -8.99 0.34 -0.45
N LYS A 121 -8.54 0.49 -1.70
CA LYS A 121 -9.25 1.19 -2.77
C LYS A 121 -9.52 0.21 -3.91
N PRO A 122 -10.72 0.24 -4.53
CA PRO A 122 -10.97 -0.58 -5.70
C PRO A 122 -9.98 -0.24 -6.82
N LEU A 123 -9.23 -1.24 -7.29
CA LEU A 123 -8.38 -1.13 -8.47
C LEU A 123 -8.98 -2.05 -9.57
N PRO A 124 -8.82 -1.68 -10.85
CA PRO A 124 -9.32 -2.45 -11.99
C PRO A 124 -8.59 -3.79 -12.18
N GLY A 125 -9.17 -4.68 -12.98
CA GLY A 125 -8.47 -5.85 -13.54
C GLY A 125 -7.96 -6.88 -12.52
N GLY A 126 -8.56 -6.93 -11.32
CA GLY A 126 -8.16 -7.87 -10.28
C GLY A 126 -6.96 -7.44 -9.43
N LEU A 127 -6.37 -6.27 -9.73
CA LEU A 127 -5.32 -5.68 -8.93
C LEU A 127 -5.89 -5.20 -7.58
N PHE A 128 -5.08 -5.23 -6.53
CA PHE A 128 -5.38 -4.62 -5.23
C PHE A 128 -4.11 -4.28 -4.47
N ALA A 129 -4.16 -3.23 -3.66
CA ALA A 129 -3.04 -2.84 -2.81
C ALA A 129 -3.01 -3.71 -1.54
N ILE A 130 -1.84 -4.24 -1.20
CA ILE A 130 -1.64 -5.03 0.03
C ILE A 130 -1.09 -4.12 1.12
N GLY A 131 0.11 -3.59 0.91
CA GLY A 131 0.81 -2.82 1.93
C GLY A 131 2.16 -2.34 1.46
N SER A 132 2.94 -1.79 2.38
CA SER A 132 4.29 -1.35 2.09
C SER A 132 5.24 -1.62 3.25
N ARG A 133 6.53 -1.74 2.92
CA ARG A 133 7.61 -1.83 3.90
C ARG A 133 8.48 -0.59 3.79
N GLY A 134 8.39 0.25 4.80
CA GLY A 134 9.05 1.55 4.82
C GLY A 134 10.54 1.44 5.18
N VAL A 135 11.40 2.14 4.43
CA VAL A 135 12.84 2.24 4.73
C VAL A 135 13.15 3.59 5.38
N VAL A 136 12.66 4.67 4.77
CA VAL A 136 12.64 6.02 5.33
C VAL A 136 11.35 6.71 4.87
N ALA A 137 11.02 7.86 5.45
CA ALA A 137 9.86 8.64 5.01
C ALA A 137 9.86 8.84 3.48
N GLY A 138 8.75 8.45 2.84
CA GLY A 138 8.58 8.60 1.39
C GLY A 138 9.37 7.62 0.52
N ARG A 139 10.06 6.63 1.12
CA ARG A 139 10.76 5.55 0.40
C ARG A 139 10.41 4.20 1.02
N SER A 140 9.74 3.37 0.25
CA SER A 140 9.21 2.09 0.70
C SER A 140 9.18 1.09 -0.45
N VAL A 141 9.26 -0.19 -0.13
CA VAL A 141 8.83 -1.25 -1.04
C VAL A 141 7.32 -1.34 -0.99
N THR A 142 6.63 -1.18 -2.13
CA THR A 142 5.16 -1.32 -2.19
C THR A 142 4.77 -2.69 -2.71
N VAL A 143 3.82 -3.35 -2.06
CA VAL A 143 3.37 -4.70 -2.39
C VAL A 143 1.92 -4.67 -2.87
N PHE A 144 1.68 -5.28 -4.03
CA PHE A 144 0.37 -5.43 -4.67
C PHE A 144 0.02 -6.90 -4.81
N GLY A 145 -1.28 -7.19 -4.90
CA GLY A 145 -1.80 -8.51 -5.27
C GLY A 145 -2.58 -8.42 -6.57
N LEU A 146 -2.56 -9.49 -7.36
CA LEU A 146 -3.32 -9.56 -8.62
C LEU A 146 -3.96 -10.94 -8.78
N PHE A 147 -5.30 -10.95 -8.83
CA PHE A 147 -6.10 -12.16 -9.13
C PHE A 147 -6.85 -11.96 -10.45
N GLN A 148 -6.40 -12.64 -11.52
CA GLN A 148 -6.97 -12.47 -12.87
C GLN A 148 -7.94 -13.58 -13.29
N GLY A 149 -7.98 -14.73 -12.62
CA GLY A 149 -8.97 -15.78 -12.93
C GLY A 149 -8.93 -16.35 -14.36
N GLY A 150 -9.70 -17.42 -14.57
CA GLY A 150 -9.66 -18.21 -15.80
C GLY A 150 -10.40 -17.60 -16.99
N SER A 151 -11.33 -16.67 -16.77
CA SER A 151 -12.19 -16.14 -17.84
C SER A 151 -12.23 -14.62 -17.95
N GLN A 152 -11.23 -13.89 -17.43
CA GLN A 152 -11.14 -12.45 -17.69
C GLN A 152 -10.74 -12.23 -19.16
N PRO A 153 -11.59 -11.59 -19.99
CA PRO A 153 -11.23 -11.23 -21.37
C PRO A 153 -10.11 -10.18 -21.43
N GLU A 154 -9.82 -9.51 -20.32
CA GLU A 154 -8.84 -8.43 -20.20
C GLU A 154 -7.51 -8.90 -19.58
N ARG A 155 -6.87 -9.95 -20.13
CA ARG A 155 -5.42 -10.20 -19.91
C ARG A 155 -4.55 -9.16 -20.63
N GLY A 156 -4.99 -7.90 -20.63
CA GLY A 156 -4.30 -6.78 -21.22
C GLY A 156 -3.20 -6.25 -20.29
N LEU A 157 -2.34 -5.41 -20.85
CA LEU A 157 -1.28 -4.74 -20.10
C LEU A 157 -1.78 -3.55 -19.28
N ALA A 158 -2.99 -3.04 -19.58
CA ALA A 158 -3.57 -1.85 -18.97
C ALA A 158 -3.75 -1.95 -17.45
N VAL A 159 -3.92 -3.16 -16.91
CA VAL A 159 -3.99 -3.40 -15.46
C VAL A 159 -2.72 -2.92 -14.73
N PHE A 160 -1.58 -2.86 -15.41
CA PHE A 160 -0.30 -2.44 -14.83
C PHE A 160 -0.02 -0.94 -14.98
N ASP A 161 -0.88 -0.18 -15.66
CA ASP A 161 -0.66 1.27 -15.83
C ASP A 161 -0.62 1.99 -14.47
N LEU A 162 -1.45 1.55 -13.52
CA LEU A 162 -1.46 2.06 -12.15
C LEU A 162 -0.18 1.77 -11.37
N LEU A 163 0.55 0.72 -11.71
CA LEU A 163 1.84 0.41 -11.08
C LEU A 163 2.90 1.43 -11.50
N GLN A 164 2.80 2.01 -12.70
CA GLN A 164 3.75 3.03 -13.18
C GLN A 164 3.62 4.36 -12.42
N GLU A 165 2.46 4.63 -11.82
CA GLU A 165 2.22 5.84 -11.02
C GLU A 165 2.81 5.73 -9.60
N VAL A 166 3.18 4.51 -9.18
CA VAL A 166 3.70 4.23 -7.85
C VAL A 166 5.23 4.24 -7.88
N ALA A 167 5.85 4.76 -6.82
CA ALA A 167 7.31 4.80 -6.73
C ALA A 167 7.89 3.37 -6.64
N GLN A 168 8.96 3.12 -7.39
CA GLN A 168 9.75 1.89 -7.29
C GLN A 168 10.61 1.89 -6.01
N PRO A 169 10.99 0.71 -5.49
CA PRO A 169 10.72 -0.64 -6.01
C PRO A 169 9.34 -1.21 -5.60
N GLN A 170 8.77 -2.06 -6.45
CA GLN A 170 7.46 -2.67 -6.25
C GLN A 170 7.49 -4.19 -6.42
N LEU A 171 6.67 -4.88 -5.62
CA LEU A 171 6.47 -6.32 -5.68
C LEU A 171 5.00 -6.63 -5.99
N LEU A 172 4.76 -7.39 -7.05
CA LEU A 172 3.46 -7.93 -7.41
C LEU A 172 3.37 -9.40 -6.99
N LEU A 173 2.39 -9.74 -6.15
CA LEU A 173 2.09 -11.11 -5.78
C LEU A 173 0.95 -11.65 -6.64
N VAL A 174 1.16 -12.82 -7.23
CA VAL A 174 0.20 -13.54 -8.09
C VAL A 174 -0.01 -14.95 -7.54
N PRO A 175 -1.17 -15.61 -7.75
CA PRO A 175 -1.40 -16.96 -7.21
C PRO A 175 -0.30 -17.96 -7.56
N THR A 176 -0.02 -18.16 -8.86
CA THR A 176 1.02 -19.08 -9.33
C THR A 176 1.88 -18.43 -10.43
N ALA A 177 2.93 -19.13 -10.87
CA ALA A 177 3.74 -18.71 -12.01
C ALA A 177 2.96 -18.67 -13.35
N HIS A 178 1.78 -19.30 -13.40
CA HIS A 178 0.91 -19.38 -14.58
C HIS A 178 -0.12 -18.26 -14.65
N THR A 179 -0.30 -17.45 -13.59
CA THR A 179 -1.23 -16.32 -13.59
C THR A 179 -0.91 -15.32 -14.71
N LEU A 180 0.38 -15.06 -14.92
CA LEU A 180 0.86 -14.05 -15.86
C LEU A 180 1.25 -14.67 -17.19
N SER A 181 0.83 -14.04 -18.29
CA SER A 181 1.34 -14.35 -19.62
C SER A 181 2.78 -13.86 -19.80
N GLU A 182 3.50 -14.40 -20.79
CA GLU A 182 4.87 -13.95 -21.11
C GLU A 182 4.93 -12.47 -21.51
N ASP A 183 3.88 -11.93 -22.12
CA ASP A 183 3.78 -10.50 -22.47
C ASP A 183 3.68 -9.64 -21.21
N GLN A 184 2.87 -10.06 -20.24
CA GLN A 184 2.73 -9.37 -18.96
C GLN A 184 4.04 -9.43 -18.16
N LYS A 185 4.72 -10.58 -18.12
CA LYS A 185 6.04 -10.73 -17.48
C LYS A 185 7.08 -9.79 -18.09
N ARG A 186 7.16 -9.73 -19.43
CA ARG A 186 8.06 -8.80 -20.15
C ARG A 186 7.72 -7.34 -19.87
N HIS A 187 6.43 -7.00 -19.81
CA HIS A 187 5.99 -5.65 -19.48
C HIS A 187 6.36 -5.24 -18.05
N LEU A 188 6.12 -6.10 -17.06
CA LEU A 188 6.50 -5.86 -15.65
C LEU A 188 8.00 -5.62 -15.50
N ALA A 189 8.83 -6.44 -16.17
CA ALA A 189 10.28 -6.25 -16.21
C ALA A 189 10.67 -4.87 -16.79
N ARG A 190 10.01 -4.43 -17.86
CA ARG A 190 10.26 -3.12 -18.50
C ARG A 190 9.91 -1.95 -17.58
N ILE A 191 8.85 -2.05 -16.78
CA ILE A 191 8.46 -1.01 -15.81
C ILE A 191 9.16 -1.17 -14.44
N GLY A 192 10.09 -2.13 -14.33
CA GLY A 192 10.90 -2.37 -13.12
C GLY A 192 10.13 -2.98 -11.94
N THR A 193 8.97 -3.59 -12.19
CA THR A 193 8.18 -4.25 -11.13
C THR A 193 8.55 -5.72 -11.04
N GLU A 194 8.99 -6.14 -9.85
CA GLU A 194 9.23 -7.55 -9.55
C GLU A 194 7.90 -8.25 -9.30
N TYR A 195 7.78 -9.53 -9.66
CA TYR A 195 6.62 -10.34 -9.31
C TYR A 195 7.04 -11.67 -8.70
N ARG A 196 6.22 -12.22 -7.79
CA ARG A 196 6.41 -13.57 -7.23
C ARG A 196 5.09 -14.29 -7.09
N ALA A 197 5.15 -15.60 -7.29
CA ALA A 197 4.02 -16.49 -7.09
C ALA A 197 3.81 -16.75 -5.58
N LEU A 198 2.55 -16.77 -5.14
CA LEU A 198 2.15 -17.00 -3.76
C LEU A 198 2.40 -18.47 -3.36
N ASP A 199 2.37 -19.40 -4.32
CA ASP A 199 2.72 -20.81 -4.13
C ASP A 199 4.18 -21.07 -3.71
N ASP A 200 5.06 -20.13 -4.02
CA ASP A 200 6.47 -20.13 -3.64
C ASP A 200 6.75 -19.16 -2.49
N ALA A 201 5.95 -18.09 -2.38
CA ALA A 201 6.16 -17.04 -1.38
C ALA A 201 5.55 -17.39 -0.01
N LEU A 202 4.47 -18.17 0.03
CA LEU A 202 3.71 -18.45 1.24
C LEU A 202 3.55 -19.95 1.47
N LEU A 203 3.77 -20.34 2.72
CA LEU A 203 3.64 -21.70 3.21
C LEU A 203 2.65 -21.72 4.37
N ALA A 204 2.15 -22.88 4.74
CA ALA A 204 1.42 -23.09 5.98
C ALA A 204 2.21 -23.98 6.93
N ASP A 205 2.23 -23.63 8.21
CA ASP A 205 2.78 -24.48 9.26
C ASP A 205 1.77 -25.56 9.71
N ASP A 206 2.22 -26.45 10.60
CA ASP A 206 1.41 -27.52 11.19
C ASP A 206 0.21 -26.99 12.00
N ALA A 207 0.25 -25.72 12.44
CA ALA A 207 -0.83 -25.04 13.14
C ALA A 207 -1.75 -24.23 12.20
N HIS A 208 -1.59 -24.39 10.89
CA HIS A 208 -2.36 -23.71 9.84
C HIS A 208 -2.15 -22.19 9.78
N ASN A 209 -1.05 -21.68 10.36
CA ASN A 209 -0.65 -20.29 10.18
C ASN A 209 0.09 -20.12 8.86
N VAL A 210 -0.12 -18.98 8.21
CA VAL A 210 0.61 -18.63 6.99
C VAL A 210 1.97 -18.05 7.33
N CYS A 211 3.02 -18.63 6.76
CA CYS A 211 4.41 -18.25 6.95
C CYS A 211 5.03 -17.78 5.62
N ALA A 212 5.95 -16.82 5.70
CA ALA A 212 6.73 -16.37 4.55
C ALA A 212 7.83 -17.37 4.23
N ALA A 213 7.99 -17.72 2.96
CA ALA A 213 9.14 -18.46 2.48
C ALA A 213 10.38 -17.55 2.36
N ALA A 214 11.57 -18.14 2.48
CA ALA A 214 12.84 -17.40 2.37
C ALA A 214 12.95 -16.60 1.06
N VAL A 215 12.43 -17.15 -0.04
CA VAL A 215 12.51 -16.51 -1.37
C VAL A 215 11.84 -15.12 -1.41
N VAL A 216 10.72 -14.92 -0.71
CA VAL A 216 10.04 -13.61 -0.69
C VAL A 216 10.64 -12.68 0.35
N THR A 217 11.08 -13.20 1.49
CA THR A 217 11.75 -12.38 2.51
C THR A 217 13.08 -11.84 2.01
N ASP A 218 13.85 -12.66 1.30
CA ASP A 218 15.14 -12.27 0.72
C ASP A 218 14.96 -11.27 -0.42
N LEU A 219 13.90 -11.43 -1.22
CA LEU A 219 13.56 -10.46 -2.26
C LEU A 219 13.20 -9.09 -1.66
N LEU A 220 12.35 -9.06 -0.64
CA LEU A 220 11.99 -7.81 0.04
C LEU A 220 13.24 -7.14 0.65
N ALA A 221 14.10 -7.90 1.34
CA ALA A 221 15.35 -7.40 1.89
C ALA A 221 16.29 -6.84 0.80
N LYS A 222 16.38 -7.50 -0.36
CA LYS A 222 17.14 -7.00 -1.51
C LYS A 222 16.60 -5.66 -2.01
N MET A 223 15.27 -5.51 -2.10
CA MET A 223 14.63 -4.27 -2.54
C MET A 223 14.85 -3.13 -1.53
N GLU A 224 14.76 -3.41 -0.23
CA GLU A 224 15.07 -2.44 0.83
C GLU A 224 16.54 -1.98 0.80
N ASN A 225 17.45 -2.92 0.55
CA ASN A 225 18.88 -2.63 0.40
C ASN A 225 19.14 -1.74 -0.83
N ALA A 226 18.44 -1.95 -1.94
CA ALA A 226 18.56 -1.09 -3.13
C ALA A 226 18.10 0.35 -2.82
N ILE A 227 17.01 0.53 -2.07
CA ILE A 227 16.58 1.84 -1.58
C ILE A 227 17.67 2.46 -0.69
N SER A 228 18.18 1.70 0.27
CA SER A 228 19.20 2.17 1.22
C SER A 228 20.49 2.60 0.51
N GLN A 229 20.93 1.86 -0.50
CA GLN A 229 22.07 2.23 -1.33
C GLN A 229 21.81 3.50 -2.15
N SER A 230 20.61 3.64 -2.72
CA SER A 230 20.24 4.87 -3.45
C SER A 230 20.28 6.11 -2.56
N LEU A 231 19.93 5.96 -1.27
CA LEU A 231 19.90 7.05 -0.29
C LEU A 231 21.29 7.52 0.16
N GLN A 232 22.32 6.69 -0.02
CA GLN A 232 23.72 7.03 0.24
C GLN A 232 24.38 7.77 -0.94
N SER A 233 23.74 7.79 -2.11
CA SER A 233 24.24 8.52 -3.27
C SER A 233 24.14 10.04 -3.05
N PRO A 234 25.12 10.85 -3.52
CA PRO A 234 25.03 12.31 -3.51
C PRO A 234 23.80 12.87 -4.26
N ALA A 235 23.18 12.05 -5.12
CA ALA A 235 21.95 12.40 -5.84
C ALA A 235 20.67 12.19 -5.02
N SER A 236 20.76 11.75 -3.76
CA SER A 236 19.59 11.61 -2.88
C SER A 236 18.93 12.97 -2.64
N GLU A 237 17.68 13.13 -3.09
CA GLU A 237 16.94 14.38 -2.95
C GLU A 237 16.50 14.69 -1.50
N LEU A 238 16.55 13.71 -0.59
CA LEU A 238 16.14 13.89 0.80
C LEU A 238 17.24 14.59 1.61
N LEU A 239 16.91 15.76 2.16
CA LEU A 239 17.82 16.51 3.03
C LEU A 239 17.96 15.87 4.42
N TRP A 240 16.90 15.20 4.87
CA TRP A 240 16.93 14.43 6.10
C TRP A 240 16.09 13.16 5.95
N GLN A 241 16.78 12.03 6.03
CA GLN A 241 16.18 10.71 6.12
C GLN A 241 15.48 10.54 7.48
N LEU A 242 14.17 10.71 7.49
CA LEU A 242 13.33 10.49 8.66
C LEU A 242 12.85 9.03 8.72
N PRO A 243 12.48 8.52 9.91
CA PRO A 243 11.87 7.20 10.04
C PRO A 243 10.66 7.01 9.10
N PRO A 244 10.36 5.78 8.66
CA PRO A 244 9.28 5.53 7.70
C PRO A 244 7.89 5.95 8.19
N ASP A 245 7.65 5.95 9.50
CA ASP A 245 6.40 6.37 10.14
C ASP A 245 6.34 7.90 10.38
N ALA A 246 7.22 8.67 9.72
CA ALA A 246 7.29 10.10 9.95
C ALA A 246 6.02 10.84 9.52
N THR A 247 5.54 11.71 10.41
CA THR A 247 4.34 12.51 10.22
C THR A 247 4.61 13.97 10.60
N TRP A 248 3.92 14.89 9.92
CA TRP A 248 4.08 16.33 10.20
C TRP A 248 3.80 16.73 11.65
N PRO A 249 2.78 16.19 12.36
CA PRO A 249 2.51 16.56 13.75
C PRO A 249 3.64 16.24 14.74
N LYS A 250 4.50 15.26 14.42
CA LYS A 250 5.68 14.93 15.24
C LYS A 250 6.89 15.82 14.92
N MET A 251 6.82 16.64 13.86
CA MET A 251 7.89 17.54 13.45
C MET A 251 7.72 18.93 14.06
N LYS A 252 8.85 19.52 14.48
CA LYS A 252 8.89 20.91 14.96
C LYS A 252 9.85 21.74 14.11
N ILE A 253 9.37 22.84 13.52
CA ILE A 253 10.14 23.77 12.69
C ILE A 253 10.16 25.14 13.37
N VAL A 254 11.32 25.60 13.85
CA VAL A 254 11.45 26.86 14.59
C VAL A 254 12.44 27.80 13.93
N PHE A 255 12.04 29.05 13.70
CA PHE A 255 12.96 30.10 13.25
C PHE A 255 13.84 30.61 14.40
N GLN A 256 15.15 30.52 14.19
CA GLN A 256 16.18 31.07 15.09
C GLN A 256 16.64 32.45 14.64
N SER A 257 16.73 32.67 13.32
CA SER A 257 17.03 33.97 12.70
C SER A 257 16.28 34.08 11.37
N ASP A 258 16.46 35.18 10.64
CA ASP A 258 15.75 35.40 9.38
C ASP A 258 16.05 34.37 8.30
N GLU A 259 17.20 33.70 8.38
CA GLU A 259 17.68 32.70 7.40
C GLU A 259 18.07 31.38 8.05
N VAL A 260 17.69 31.15 9.32
CA VAL A 260 18.02 29.91 10.03
C VAL A 260 16.78 29.33 10.69
N ILE A 261 16.48 28.08 10.39
CA ILE A 261 15.50 27.25 11.12
C ILE A 261 16.19 26.07 11.78
N ASN A 262 15.68 25.68 12.94
CA ASN A 262 15.97 24.40 13.55
C ASN A 262 14.75 23.49 13.37
N ILE A 263 14.97 22.29 12.83
CA ILE A 263 13.95 21.27 12.68
C ILE A 263 14.25 20.16 13.66
N THR A 264 13.25 19.77 14.45
CA THR A 264 13.35 18.68 15.44
C THR A 264 12.38 17.56 15.08
N TYR A 265 12.87 16.32 15.14
CA TYR A 265 12.08 15.11 14.94
C TYR A 265 12.67 13.97 15.78
N GLY A 266 11.84 13.26 16.56
CA GLY A 266 12.31 12.10 17.33
C GLY A 266 13.40 12.39 18.38
N GLY A 267 13.54 13.64 18.83
CA GLY A 267 14.58 14.07 19.77
C GLY A 267 15.82 14.66 19.12
N ASP A 268 16.03 14.42 17.83
CA ASP A 268 17.15 15.01 17.07
C ASP A 268 16.78 16.39 16.53
N THR A 269 17.72 17.33 16.58
CA THR A 269 17.57 18.67 16.00
C THR A 269 18.64 18.93 14.94
N LYS A 270 18.21 19.39 13.76
CA LYS A 270 19.09 19.82 12.67
C LYS A 270 18.82 21.26 12.26
N ARG A 271 19.90 21.99 11.95
CA ARG A 271 19.85 23.35 11.42
C ARG A 271 19.69 23.32 9.90
N PHE A 272 18.81 24.16 9.38
CA PHE A 272 18.62 24.38 7.94
C PHE A 272 18.60 25.87 7.59
N GLU A 273 19.11 26.17 6.40
CA GLU A 273 19.10 27.48 5.76
C GLU A 273 18.30 27.44 4.45
N PRO A 274 17.83 28.60 3.93
CA PRO A 274 17.01 28.64 2.73
C PRO A 274 17.65 27.91 1.54
N ALA A 275 18.96 27.99 1.38
CA ALA A 275 19.68 27.36 0.27
C ALA A 275 19.57 25.84 0.30
N GLN A 276 19.67 25.23 1.49
CA GLN A 276 19.59 23.78 1.66
C GLN A 276 18.20 23.26 1.27
N LEU A 277 17.14 24.04 1.52
CA LEU A 277 15.77 23.71 1.11
C LEU A 277 15.44 24.13 -0.34
N GLY A 278 16.43 24.60 -1.09
CA GLY A 278 16.26 25.13 -2.45
C GLY A 278 15.32 26.35 -2.48
N MET A 279 15.24 27.10 -1.39
CA MET A 279 14.41 28.30 -1.21
C MET A 279 15.23 29.59 -1.31
N THR A 280 16.26 29.61 -2.16
CA THR A 280 17.01 30.81 -2.54
C THR A 280 16.81 31.12 -4.03
N LYS A 281 16.87 32.40 -4.38
CA LYS A 281 16.85 32.86 -5.78
C LYS A 281 18.23 32.70 -6.38
N ALA A 282 18.34 31.99 -7.50
CA ALA A 282 19.63 31.70 -8.16
C ALA A 282 20.44 32.96 -8.51
N ASN A 283 19.78 34.08 -8.81
CA ASN A 283 20.42 35.32 -9.22
C ASN A 283 20.90 36.24 -8.08
N SER A 284 20.38 36.05 -6.86
CA SER A 284 20.60 37.01 -5.76
C SER A 284 20.98 36.35 -4.44
N GLY A 285 20.90 35.02 -4.33
CA GLY A 285 21.07 34.28 -3.08
C GLY A 285 19.96 34.52 -2.05
N LYS A 286 19.09 35.52 -2.27
CA LYS A 286 18.04 35.92 -1.32
C LYS A 286 16.98 34.83 -1.17
N PRO A 287 16.33 34.73 0.01
CA PRO A 287 15.22 33.81 0.22
C PRO A 287 14.08 34.02 -0.80
N THR A 288 13.48 32.91 -1.23
CA THR A 288 12.33 32.92 -2.12
C THR A 288 11.04 33.21 -1.36
N ASN A 289 9.96 33.44 -2.11
CA ASN A 289 8.65 33.63 -1.51
C ASN A 289 8.20 32.41 -0.69
N GLN A 290 8.65 31.18 -1.03
CA GLN A 290 8.35 29.99 -0.22
C GLN A 290 8.94 30.10 1.19
N TRP A 291 10.18 30.57 1.33
CA TRP A 291 10.79 30.83 2.65
C TRP A 291 10.04 31.91 3.43
N VAL A 292 9.65 32.99 2.74
CA VAL A 292 8.86 34.08 3.35
C VAL A 292 7.53 33.57 3.88
N MET A 293 6.84 32.69 3.14
CA MET A 293 5.59 32.08 3.60
C MET A 293 5.81 31.14 4.78
N LEU A 294 6.85 30.31 4.74
CA LEU A 294 7.21 29.44 5.87
C LEU A 294 7.43 30.27 7.15
N LYS A 295 8.11 31.41 7.03
CA LYS A 295 8.30 32.36 8.13
C LYS A 295 6.99 33.00 8.59
N ALA A 296 6.12 33.40 7.68
CA ALA A 296 4.82 33.99 8.02
C ALA A 296 3.95 33.01 8.82
N ILE A 297 3.94 31.72 8.43
CA ILE A 297 3.26 30.65 9.16
C ILE A 297 3.86 30.49 10.57
N ALA A 298 5.20 30.50 10.69
CA ALA A 298 5.87 30.42 11.98
C ALA A 298 5.56 31.62 12.90
N ILE A 299 5.50 32.83 12.35
CA ILE A 299 5.09 34.05 13.08
C ILE A 299 3.64 33.92 13.57
N GLY A 300 2.75 33.39 12.72
CA GLY A 300 1.36 33.06 13.04
C GLY A 300 1.19 31.81 13.93
N ARG A 301 2.28 31.26 14.49
CA ARG A 301 2.29 30.05 15.33
C ARG A 301 1.57 28.86 14.67
N GLY A 302 1.80 28.70 13.37
CA GLY A 302 1.23 27.62 12.57
C GLY A 302 -0.07 27.97 11.85
N THR A 303 -0.67 29.15 12.10
CA THR A 303 -1.93 29.53 11.46
C THR A 303 -1.83 30.90 10.80
N ILE A 304 -2.26 31.00 9.55
CA ILE A 304 -2.43 32.28 8.84
C ILE A 304 -3.78 32.31 8.10
N PRO A 305 -4.38 33.49 7.91
CA PRO A 305 -5.61 33.62 7.13
C PRO A 305 -5.47 33.02 5.73
N PHE A 306 -6.52 32.37 5.24
CA PHE A 306 -6.52 31.85 3.87
C PHE A 306 -6.47 33.02 2.87
N PRO A 307 -5.47 33.06 1.98
CA PRO A 307 -5.33 34.17 1.05
C PRO A 307 -6.37 34.09 -0.07
N SER A 308 -7.05 35.20 -0.33
CA SER A 308 -7.92 35.37 -1.51
C SER A 308 -7.13 35.38 -2.83
N GLU A 309 -5.85 35.74 -2.77
CA GLU A 309 -4.99 35.83 -3.95
C GLU A 309 -4.49 34.45 -4.42
N ALA A 310 -4.85 34.07 -5.65
CA ALA A 310 -4.41 32.82 -6.28
C ALA A 310 -2.87 32.65 -6.32
N LYS A 311 -2.12 33.75 -6.37
CA LYS A 311 -0.65 33.75 -6.32
C LYS A 311 -0.11 33.18 -5.00
N LEU A 312 -0.72 33.56 -3.87
CA LEU A 312 -0.32 33.07 -2.55
C LEU A 312 -0.72 31.60 -2.37
N GLN A 313 -1.83 31.16 -2.97
CA GLN A 313 -2.22 29.75 -2.97
C GLN A 313 -1.21 28.88 -3.75
N LYS A 314 -0.75 29.34 -4.93
CA LYS A 314 0.33 28.68 -5.68
C LYS A 314 1.65 28.67 -4.91
N GLN A 315 1.96 29.74 -4.18
CA GLN A 315 3.15 29.82 -3.33
C GLN A 315 3.10 28.78 -2.20
N LYS A 316 1.94 28.56 -1.58
CA LYS A 316 1.73 27.48 -0.60
C LYS A 316 1.97 26.11 -1.22
N GLN A 317 1.40 25.82 -2.40
CA GLN A 317 1.63 24.55 -3.09
C GLN A 317 3.12 24.31 -3.37
N ALA A 318 3.85 25.34 -3.80
CA ALA A 318 5.29 25.26 -4.02
C ALA A 318 6.08 25.05 -2.72
N LEU A 319 5.65 25.66 -1.60
CA LEU A 319 6.24 25.43 -0.27
C LEU A 319 6.01 23.99 0.17
N SER A 320 4.77 23.49 0.12
CA SER A 320 4.44 22.09 0.45
C SER A 320 5.29 21.13 -0.36
N LYS A 321 5.40 21.30 -1.69
CA LYS A 321 6.23 20.46 -2.56
C LYS A 321 7.69 20.41 -2.10
N LYS A 322 8.26 21.53 -1.67
CA LYS A 322 9.65 21.60 -1.19
C LYS A 322 9.84 20.89 0.14
N LEU A 323 8.91 21.05 1.09
CA LEU A 323 8.98 20.36 2.38
C LEU A 323 8.81 18.84 2.20
N ILE A 324 7.86 18.41 1.38
CA ILE A 324 7.66 16.99 1.04
C ILE A 324 8.92 16.41 0.38
N ALA A 325 9.53 17.12 -0.57
CA ALA A 325 10.76 16.68 -1.23
C ALA A 325 11.95 16.59 -0.25
N ALA A 326 12.05 17.50 0.72
CA ALA A 326 13.15 17.53 1.67
C ALA A 326 13.08 16.41 2.72
N PHE A 327 11.86 16.04 3.16
CA PHE A 327 11.64 15.18 4.32
C PHE A 327 10.92 13.86 4.03
N GLY A 328 10.38 13.70 2.82
CA GLY A 328 9.72 12.46 2.37
C GLY A 328 8.33 12.19 2.95
N ILE A 329 7.84 13.02 3.88
CA ILE A 329 6.48 12.89 4.42
C ILE A 329 5.48 13.29 3.32
N LYS A 330 4.70 12.33 2.82
CA LYS A 330 3.88 12.49 1.60
C LYS A 330 2.68 13.41 1.77
N ASP A 331 2.11 13.47 2.97
CA ASP A 331 0.93 14.30 3.26
C ASP A 331 1.24 15.78 3.05
N ASP A 332 0.22 16.60 2.79
CA ASP A 332 0.42 18.04 2.69
C ASP A 332 0.76 18.62 4.07
N PRO A 333 1.92 19.27 4.27
CA PRO A 333 2.30 19.84 5.57
C PRO A 333 1.42 20.99 6.05
N ILE A 334 0.60 21.55 5.15
CA ILE A 334 -0.26 22.70 5.43
C ILE A 334 -1.63 22.42 4.83
N GLU A 335 -2.68 22.47 5.62
CA GLU A 335 -4.05 22.21 5.15
C GLU A 335 -4.91 23.48 5.21
N VAL A 336 -6.13 23.40 4.66
CA VAL A 336 -7.14 24.44 4.80
C VAL A 336 -8.14 23.99 5.87
N ARG A 337 -8.29 24.77 6.93
CA ARG A 337 -9.32 24.58 7.97
C ARG A 337 -9.92 25.94 8.32
N ASP A 338 -11.25 26.01 8.33
CA ASP A 338 -12.02 27.17 8.79
C ASP A 338 -11.54 28.51 8.20
N GLY A 339 -11.31 28.55 6.88
CA GLY A 339 -10.86 29.77 6.19
C GLY A 339 -9.42 30.19 6.53
N SER A 340 -8.61 29.27 7.04
CA SER A 340 -7.20 29.49 7.38
C SER A 340 -6.30 28.40 6.78
N TYR A 341 -5.04 28.77 6.55
CA TYR A 341 -3.99 27.77 6.40
C TYR A 341 -3.47 27.36 7.77
N VAL A 342 -3.44 26.06 8.03
CA VAL A 342 -2.97 25.46 9.28
C VAL A 342 -1.81 24.53 8.98
N ALA A 343 -0.66 24.78 9.60
CA ALA A 343 0.48 23.88 9.56
C ALA A 343 0.17 22.64 10.39
N LEU A 344 0.42 21.47 9.81
CA LEU A 344 0.33 20.20 10.53
C LEU A 344 1.53 19.95 11.44
N TYR A 345 2.63 20.70 11.27
CA TYR A 345 3.82 20.64 12.12
C TYR A 345 3.81 21.73 13.18
N VAL A 346 4.52 21.49 14.28
CA VAL A 346 4.68 22.49 15.34
C VAL A 346 5.64 23.58 14.87
N THR A 347 5.25 24.85 14.95
CA THR A 347 6.13 25.95 14.52
C THR A 347 5.96 27.23 15.34
N ASN A 348 7.08 27.97 15.46
CA ASN A 348 7.08 29.32 15.99
C ASN A 348 8.30 30.11 15.46
N ALA A 349 8.30 31.41 15.72
CA ALA A 349 9.39 32.32 15.37
C ALA A 349 9.92 33.12 16.57
N ASP A 350 9.87 32.53 17.78
CA ASP A 350 10.25 33.23 19.01
C ASP A 350 11.74 33.64 19.01
N GLY A 351 12.61 32.89 18.31
CA GLY A 351 14.04 33.21 18.12
C GLY A 351 14.30 34.50 17.34
N LEU A 352 13.38 34.92 16.46
CA LEU A 352 13.51 36.19 15.72
C LEU A 352 13.48 37.42 16.64
N LYS A 353 12.77 37.33 17.77
CA LYS A 353 12.69 38.42 18.76
C LYS A 353 13.99 38.54 19.56
N GLN A 354 14.61 37.41 19.90
CA GLN A 354 15.87 37.35 20.64
C GLN A 354 17.06 37.85 19.81
N GLY A 355 17.10 37.54 18.50
CA GLY A 355 18.14 38.04 17.61
C GLY A 355 18.16 39.57 17.47
N ARG A 356 16.99 40.23 17.50
CA ARG A 356 16.89 41.70 17.51
C ARG A 356 17.39 42.32 18.82
N GLN A 357 17.14 41.68 19.95
CA GLN A 357 17.63 42.17 21.26
C GLN A 357 19.15 41.96 21.40
N GLY A 358 19.70 40.84 20.92
CA GLY A 358 21.15 40.58 20.93
C GLY A 358 21.94 41.49 19.98
N ALA A 359 21.38 41.87 18.82
CA ALA A 359 21.98 42.85 17.93
C ALA A 359 22.01 44.26 18.56
N HIS A 360 21.00 44.61 19.34
CA HIS A 360 20.96 45.88 20.07
C HIS A 360 21.96 45.91 21.24
N GLN A 361 22.25 44.77 21.88
CA GLN A 361 23.26 44.68 22.95
C GLN A 361 24.70 44.69 22.44
N ARG A 362 24.99 44.16 21.24
CA ARG A 362 26.35 44.21 20.66
C ARG A 362 26.78 45.59 20.17
N ASN A 363 25.83 46.50 19.95
CA ASN A 363 26.11 47.90 19.62
C ASN A 363 26.37 48.78 20.86
N PHE A 364 26.43 48.20 22.06
CA PHE A 364 26.75 48.88 23.33
C PHE A 364 27.87 48.15 24.09
N VAL A 365 28.91 47.74 23.38
CA VAL A 365 30.22 47.55 24.00
C VAL A 365 31.10 48.65 23.43
N ASP A 366 31.03 49.79 24.09
CA ASP A 366 31.90 50.94 23.88
C ASP A 366 33.35 50.54 24.21
N ASP A 367 34.26 51.00 23.35
CA ASP A 367 35.63 51.32 23.71
C ASP A 367 35.63 52.17 24.98
N ASP A 368 36.26 51.68 26.04
CA ASP A 368 37.04 52.45 27.02
C ASP A 368 38.06 51.54 27.73
#